data_AF-H0VN62-F1
#
_entry.id   AF-H0VN62-F1
#
_cell.length_a   1.000
_cell.length_b   1.000
_cell.length_c   1.000
_cell.angle_alpha   90.00
_cell.angle_beta   90.00
_cell.angle_gamma   90.00
#
_symmetry.space_group_name_H-M   'P 1'
#
loop_
_entity.id
_entity.type
_entity.pdbx_description
1 polymer ?
#
loop_
_entity_poly.entity_id
_entity_poly.type
_entity_poly.pdbx_seq_one_letter_code
_entity_poly.pdbx_strand_id
1 'polypeptide(L)'
;MAQGQRKFQARKPAKSKAAAKAAASERSRGPRKGGRVIAPKKARVVQQQQIRKDLEIAIRKNIEHEVVMKANSHLPKKLSLLKAPLKKKGATATPKTAS
;
A
#
# COMPACT_ATOMS: atom_id res chain seq x y z
N MET A 1 54.42 -42.69 33.83
CA MET A 1 53.78 -41.42 34.25
C MET A 1 52.56 -41.14 33.37
N ALA A 2 51.44 -40.80 34.02
CA ALA A 2 50.21 -40.14 33.57
C ALA A 2 49.52 -40.55 32.23
N GLN A 3 48.34 -41.17 32.39
CA GLN A 3 47.27 -41.36 31.41
C GLN A 3 46.87 -40.04 30.71
N GLY A 4 46.63 -40.13 29.41
CA GLY A 4 45.96 -39.10 28.63
C GLY A 4 44.44 -39.06 28.82
N GLN A 5 43.86 -38.02 28.23
CA GLN A 5 42.43 -37.68 28.09
C GLN A 5 41.84 -36.73 29.14
N ARG A 6 42.06 -35.42 28.95
CA ARG A 6 41.06 -34.41 29.34
C ARG A 6 39.92 -34.46 28.33
N LYS A 7 38.79 -35.04 28.74
CA LYS A 7 37.51 -34.97 28.01
C LYS A 7 37.08 -33.51 27.92
N PHE A 8 37.03 -32.97 26.70
CA PHE A 8 36.53 -31.63 26.41
C PHE A 8 35.04 -31.55 26.78
N GLN A 9 34.71 -30.98 27.94
CA GLN A 9 33.35 -30.57 28.23
C GLN A 9 33.08 -29.24 27.53
N ALA A 10 32.25 -29.27 26.48
CA ALA A 10 31.77 -28.05 25.83
C ALA A 10 30.94 -27.24 26.84
N ARG A 11 31.45 -26.06 27.23
CA ARG A 11 30.69 -25.10 28.05
C ARG A 11 29.53 -24.58 27.21
N LYS A 12 28.29 -24.92 27.59
CA LYS A 12 27.07 -24.35 26.99
C LYS A 12 27.04 -22.84 27.30
N PRO A 13 26.92 -21.95 26.30
CA PRO A 13 26.83 -20.51 26.57
C PRO A 13 25.49 -20.19 27.23
N ALA A 14 25.55 -19.42 28.31
CA ALA A 14 24.40 -18.94 29.07
C ALA A 14 23.38 -18.26 28.14
N LYS A 15 22.11 -18.62 28.35
CA LYS A 15 20.94 -18.20 27.59
C LYS A 15 20.73 -16.68 27.74
N SER A 16 21.15 -15.88 26.76
CA SER A 16 20.50 -14.59 26.41
C SER A 16 21.28 -13.82 25.33
N LYS A 17 22.60 -13.65 25.46
CA LYS A 17 23.41 -12.88 24.48
C LYS A 17 23.72 -13.64 23.19
N ALA A 18 23.97 -14.94 23.27
CA ALA A 18 24.31 -15.76 22.10
C ALA A 18 23.10 -16.00 21.17
N ALA A 19 21.90 -16.16 21.75
CA ALA A 19 20.65 -16.34 20.99
C ALA A 19 20.27 -15.07 20.22
N ALA A 20 20.42 -13.89 20.84
CA ALA A 20 20.18 -12.61 20.17
C ALA A 20 21.17 -12.35 19.02
N LYS A 21 22.46 -12.65 19.21
CA LYS A 21 23.47 -12.57 18.13
C LYS A 21 23.25 -13.61 17.02
N ALA A 22 22.80 -14.82 17.34
CA ALA A 22 22.47 -15.84 16.35
C ALA A 22 21.27 -15.43 15.50
N ALA A 23 20.20 -14.90 16.11
CA ALA A 23 19.02 -14.42 15.40
C ALA A 23 19.29 -13.20 14.51
N ALA A 24 20.19 -12.30 14.94
CA ALA A 24 20.64 -11.18 14.11
C ALA A 24 21.52 -11.65 12.92
N SER A 25 22.36 -12.66 13.13
CA SER A 25 23.22 -13.21 12.08
C SER A 25 22.49 -14.08 11.06
N GLU A 26 21.37 -14.72 11.42
CA GLU A 26 20.49 -15.44 10.50
C GLU A 26 19.90 -14.52 9.43
N ARG A 27 19.58 -13.27 9.77
CA ARG A 27 18.98 -12.28 8.85
C ARG A 27 19.99 -11.63 7.91
N SER A 28 21.28 -11.66 8.25
CA SER A 28 22.37 -11.11 7.41
C SER A 28 23.13 -12.17 6.63
N ARG A 29 22.87 -13.46 6.90
CA ARG A 29 23.43 -14.55 6.10
C ARG A 29 22.66 -14.60 4.78
N GLY A 30 23.31 -14.12 3.74
CA GLY A 30 22.93 -14.40 2.36
C GLY A 30 22.82 -15.92 2.10
N PRO A 31 22.57 -16.31 0.85
CA PRO A 31 22.24 -17.68 0.50
C PRO A 31 23.22 -18.68 1.12
N ARG A 32 22.69 -19.58 1.97
CA ARG A 32 23.49 -20.56 2.72
C ARG A 32 24.19 -21.54 1.77
N LYS A 33 25.08 -22.39 2.28
CA LYS A 33 25.74 -23.45 1.50
C LYS A 33 24.68 -24.23 0.69
N GLY A 34 24.71 -24.11 -0.64
CA GLY A 34 23.72 -24.70 -1.57
C GLY A 34 22.60 -23.75 -2.05
N GLY A 35 22.33 -22.65 -1.36
CA GLY A 35 21.49 -21.57 -1.85
C GLY A 35 22.31 -20.70 -2.79
N ARG A 36 22.01 -20.72 -4.08
CA ARG A 36 22.57 -19.76 -5.03
C ARG A 36 21.44 -18.81 -5.39
N VAL A 37 21.59 -17.51 -5.13
CA VAL A 37 20.66 -16.52 -5.67
C VAL A 37 20.97 -16.40 -7.15
N ILE A 38 20.12 -17.03 -7.96
CA ILE A 38 20.24 -17.01 -9.41
C ILE A 38 19.52 -15.74 -9.87
N ALA A 39 20.30 -14.72 -10.22
CA ALA A 39 19.76 -13.57 -10.93
C ALA A 39 19.05 -14.06 -12.21
N PRO A 40 17.94 -13.43 -12.62
CA PRO A 40 17.23 -13.83 -13.83
C PRO A 40 18.21 -13.83 -15.01
N LYS A 41 18.23 -14.92 -15.79
CA LYS A 41 19.11 -15.06 -16.96
C LYS A 41 19.03 -13.86 -17.92
N LYS A 42 17.91 -13.12 -17.90
CA LYS A 42 17.65 -11.90 -18.67
C LYS A 42 17.16 -10.75 -17.78
N ALA A 43 17.90 -10.40 -16.72
CA ALA A 43 17.52 -9.34 -15.79
C ALA A 43 17.14 -8.01 -16.48
N ARG A 44 17.86 -7.63 -17.54
CA ARG A 44 17.55 -6.43 -18.34
C ARG A 44 16.16 -6.50 -19.00
N VAL A 45 15.77 -7.67 -19.52
CA VAL A 45 14.46 -7.86 -20.15
C VAL A 45 13.34 -7.78 -19.11
N VAL A 46 13.56 -8.35 -17.92
CA VAL A 46 12.59 -8.26 -16.82
C VAL A 46 12.40 -6.81 -16.37
N GLN A 47 13.48 -6.05 -16.21
CA GLN A 47 13.41 -4.62 -15.87
C GLN A 47 12.70 -3.81 -16.96
N GLN A 48 13.00 -4.05 -18.24
CA GLN A 48 12.30 -3.39 -19.35
C GLN A 48 10.81 -3.73 -19.39
N GLN A 49 10.44 -5.00 -19.15
CA GLN A 49 9.03 -5.39 -19.09
C GLN A 49 8.30 -4.73 -17.92
N GLN A 50 8.96 -4.58 -16.77
CA GLN A 50 8.38 -3.89 -15.64
C GLN A 50 8.13 -2.42 -15.96
N ILE A 51 9.17 -1.71 -16.45
CA ILE A 51 9.06 -0.30 -16.87
C ILE A 51 7.95 -0.13 -17.91
N ARG A 52 7.90 -1.02 -18.92
CA ARG A 52 6.85 -0.97 -19.95
C ARG A 52 5.45 -1.10 -19.37
N LYS A 53 5.23 -2.05 -18.46
CA LYS A 53 3.91 -2.27 -17.82
C LYS A 53 3.52 -1.08 -16.93
N ASP A 54 4.46 -0.55 -16.16
CA ASP A 54 4.20 0.58 -15.27
C ASP A 54 3.82 1.84 -16.06
N LEU A 55 4.51 2.10 -17.17
CA LEU A 55 4.17 3.19 -18.09
C LEU A 55 2.81 2.98 -18.76
N GLU A 56 2.50 1.77 -19.24
CA GLU A 56 1.21 1.46 -19.85
C GLU A 56 0.05 1.73 -18.89
N ILE A 57 0.19 1.30 -17.63
CA ILE A 57 -0.82 1.53 -16.59
C ILE A 57 -0.95 3.03 -16.29
N ALA A 58 0.17 3.75 -16.15
CA ALA A 58 0.15 5.19 -15.88
C ALA A 58 -0.52 5.98 -17.01
N ILE A 59 -0.21 5.66 -18.27
CA ILE A 59 -0.79 6.30 -19.44
C ILE A 59 -2.30 6.05 -19.50
N ARG A 60 -2.75 4.80 -19.32
CA ARG A 60 -4.19 4.49 -19.28
C ARG A 60 -4.92 5.30 -18.21
N LYS A 61 -4.38 5.33 -16.99
CA LYS A 61 -4.96 6.10 -15.88
C LYS A 61 -5.03 7.60 -16.18
N ASN A 62 -3.99 8.17 -16.77
CA ASN A 62 -3.97 9.58 -17.12
C ASN A 62 -5.01 9.92 -18.20
N ILE A 63 -5.08 9.11 -19.27
CA ILE A 63 -6.09 9.30 -20.32
C ILE A 63 -7.50 9.18 -19.75
N GLU A 64 -7.78 8.13 -18.97
CA GLU A 64 -9.08 7.94 -18.34
C GLU A 64 -9.45 9.14 -17.47
N HIS A 65 -8.52 9.63 -16.65
CA HIS A 65 -8.74 10.79 -15.81
C HIS A 65 -9.03 12.06 -16.62
N GLU A 66 -8.20 12.37 -17.62
CA GLU A 66 -8.38 13.55 -18.47
C GLU A 66 -9.70 13.50 -19.24
N VAL A 67 -10.07 12.35 -19.80
CA VAL A 67 -11.34 12.16 -20.51
C VAL A 67 -12.51 12.35 -19.55
N VAL A 68 -12.44 11.81 -18.33
CA VAL A 68 -13.49 11.98 -17.31
C VAL A 68 -13.59 13.44 -16.86
N MET A 69 -12.47 14.12 -16.61
CA MET A 69 -12.47 15.54 -16.23
C MET A 69 -13.05 16.41 -17.34
N LYS A 70 -12.63 16.19 -18.59
CA LYS A 70 -13.15 16.89 -19.76
C LYS A 70 -14.66 16.68 -19.90
N ALA A 71 -15.13 15.43 -19.83
CA ALA A 71 -16.56 15.11 -19.88
C ALA A 71 -17.35 15.79 -18.75
N ASN A 72 -16.83 15.76 -17.51
CA ASN A 72 -17.48 16.40 -16.37
C ASN A 72 -17.53 17.93 -16.49
N SER A 73 -16.51 18.56 -17.08
CA SER A 73 -16.49 20.00 -17.32
C SER A 73 -17.45 20.45 -18.42
N HIS A 74 -17.71 19.60 -19.42
CA HIS A 74 -18.67 19.87 -20.48
C HIS A 74 -20.11 19.51 -20.09
N LEU A 75 -20.29 18.72 -19.04
CA LEU A 75 -21.62 18.42 -18.53
C LEU A 75 -22.16 19.66 -17.77
N PRO A 76 -23.39 20.10 -18.04
CA PRO A 76 -24.02 21.14 -17.23
C PRO A 76 -24.02 20.70 -15.76
N LYS A 77 -23.74 21.64 -14.84
CA LYS A 77 -23.76 21.40 -13.39
C LYS A 77 -25.02 20.62 -13.04
N LYS A 78 -24.85 19.44 -12.41
CA LYS A 78 -25.98 18.63 -11.93
C LYS A 78 -26.83 19.50 -11.00
N LEU A 79 -28.01 19.88 -11.48
CA LEU A 79 -28.98 20.65 -10.73
C LEU A 79 -29.57 19.74 -9.66
N SER A 80 -29.35 20.05 -8.39
CA SER A 80 -30.08 19.41 -7.30
C SER A 80 -31.47 20.03 -7.23
N LEU A 81 -32.51 19.21 -7.39
CA LEU A 81 -33.87 19.66 -7.15
C LEU A 81 -34.05 19.86 -5.65
N LEU A 82 -33.95 21.11 -5.21
CA LEU A 82 -34.25 21.48 -3.84
C LEU A 82 -35.77 21.40 -3.68
N LYS A 83 -36.24 20.45 -2.88
CA LYS A 83 -37.67 20.28 -2.58
C LYS A 83 -38.14 21.54 -1.85
N ALA A 84 -38.87 22.40 -2.54
CA ALA A 84 -39.49 23.56 -1.91
C ALA A 84 -40.47 23.08 -0.81
N PRO A 85 -40.44 23.68 0.40
CA PRO A 85 -41.45 23.38 1.40
C PRO A 85 -42.81 23.79 0.83
N LEU A 86 -43.72 22.82 0.74
CA LEU A 86 -45.10 23.05 0.33
C LEU A 86 -45.74 23.99 1.35
N LYS A 87 -45.77 25.29 1.07
CA LYS A 87 -46.68 26.20 1.77
C LYS A 87 -48.09 25.75 1.43
N LYS A 88 -48.73 25.04 2.36
CA LYS A 88 -50.18 24.80 2.36
C LYS A 88 -50.87 26.15 2.19
N LYS A 89 -51.44 26.39 1.01
CA LYS A 89 -52.30 27.53 0.75
C LYS A 89 -53.72 27.08 1.09
N GLY A 90 -54.28 27.61 2.17
CA GLY A 90 -55.66 27.33 2.58
C GLY A 90 -55.98 27.69 4.03
N ALA A 91 -55.87 28.96 4.40
CA ALA A 91 -56.69 29.57 5.44
C ALA A 91 -56.69 31.10 5.25
N THR A 92 -57.80 31.56 4.69
CA THR A 92 -58.47 32.87 4.70
C THR A 92 -57.87 34.07 5.44
N ALA A 93 -58.03 35.22 4.78
CA ALA A 93 -57.69 36.60 5.15
C ALA A 93 -58.15 37.10 6.53
N THR A 94 -57.41 38.07 7.08
CA THR A 94 -57.92 39.44 7.37
C THR A 94 -56.74 40.44 7.46
N PRO A 95 -56.80 41.62 6.83
CA PRO A 95 -56.00 42.76 7.24
C PRO A 95 -56.80 43.60 8.25
N LYS A 96 -56.22 43.88 9.43
CA LYS A 96 -56.77 44.88 10.35
C LYS A 96 -55.68 45.89 10.70
N THR A 97 -55.86 47.08 10.15
CA THR A 97 -55.33 48.35 10.64
C THR A 97 -55.77 48.62 12.08
N ALA A 98 -54.88 49.13 12.92
CA ALA A 98 -55.04 50.38 13.70
C ALA A 98 -54.11 50.44 14.93
N SER A 99 -53.64 51.67 15.20
CA SER A 99 -52.98 52.25 16.39
C SER A 99 -51.62 51.70 16.84
#